data_AF-A0A7X9HJJ7-F1
#
_entry.id   AF-A0A7X9HJJ7-F1
#
_cell.length_a   1.000
_cell.length_b   1.000
_cell.length_c   1.000
_cell.angle_alpha   90.00
_cell.angle_beta   90.00
_cell.angle_gamma   90.00
#
_symmetry.space_group_name_H-M   'P 1'
#
loop_
_entity.id
_entity.type
_entity.pdbx_description
1 polymer ?
#
loop_
_entity_poly.entity_id
_entity_poly.type
_entity_poly.pdbx_seq_one_letter_code
_entity_poly.pdbx_strand_id
1 'polypeptide(L)'
;IDSQPGKGTSVTAEFRLSHMDRPPAGDIPATLRLLIAANPTLHLVYEHHTPKGTFVFDSRQVKEAIGDLPLNHPEVLRMCSTYVYENLNLIGAEYQTKNDFKLAENDLNHL
;
A
#
# COMPACT_ATOMS: atom_id res chain seq x y z
N ILE A 1 -0.70 -21.47 -6.39
CA ILE A 1 0.07 -20.54 -7.25
C ILE A 1 -0.27 -20.90 -8.68
N ASP A 2 -0.80 -19.96 -9.44
CA ASP A 2 -1.11 -20.11 -10.87
C ASP A 2 -0.20 -19.17 -11.66
N SER A 3 0.63 -19.68 -12.56
CA SER A 3 1.63 -18.88 -13.30
C SER A 3 1.91 -19.47 -14.68
N GLN A 4 1.99 -18.59 -15.69
CA GLN A 4 2.46 -18.95 -17.03
C GLN A 4 3.45 -17.88 -17.53
N PRO A 5 4.55 -18.27 -18.22
CA PRO A 5 5.47 -17.31 -18.82
C PRO A 5 4.73 -16.27 -19.67
N GLY A 6 4.96 -14.98 -19.37
CA GLY A 6 4.34 -13.86 -20.09
C GLY A 6 2.89 -13.53 -19.72
N LYS A 7 2.23 -14.28 -18.81
CA LYS A 7 0.85 -14.00 -18.36
C LYS A 7 0.75 -13.47 -16.92
N GLY A 8 1.84 -13.54 -16.15
CA GLY A 8 1.87 -13.17 -14.74
C GLY A 8 1.66 -14.37 -13.81
N THR A 9 1.50 -14.08 -12.52
CA THR A 9 1.37 -15.08 -11.46
C THR A 9 0.29 -14.64 -10.46
N SER A 10 -0.64 -15.54 -10.15
CA SER A 10 -1.60 -15.39 -9.06
C SER A 10 -1.18 -16.22 -7.86
N VAL A 11 -1.09 -15.59 -6.69
CA VAL A 11 -0.79 -16.21 -5.40
C VAL A 11 -1.92 -15.89 -4.44
N THR A 12 -2.53 -16.91 -3.87
CA THR A 12 -3.54 -16.77 -2.81
C THR A 12 -3.01 -17.44 -1.55
N ALA A 13 -3.04 -16.72 -0.43
CA ALA A 13 -2.74 -17.23 0.89
C ALA A 13 -3.87 -16.83 1.83
N GLU A 14 -4.42 -17.79 2.57
CA GLU A 14 -5.49 -17.56 3.54
C GLU A 14 -4.95 -17.76 4.95
N PHE A 15 -5.13 -16.76 5.81
CA PHE A 15 -4.79 -16.83 7.22
C PHE A 15 -6.06 -16.63 8.04
N ARG A 16 -6.35 -17.56 8.95
CA ARG A 16 -7.50 -17.41 9.86
C ARG A 16 -7.27 -16.22 10.80
N LEU A 17 -8.18 -15.24 10.75
CA LEU A 17 -8.14 -14.02 11.58
C LEU A 17 -8.14 -14.31 13.10
N SER A 18 -8.77 -15.42 13.52
CA SER A 18 -9.04 -15.74 14.93
C SER A 18 -7.99 -16.63 15.61
N HIS A 19 -6.76 -16.73 15.09
CA HIS A 19 -5.72 -17.57 15.68
C HIS A 19 -4.72 -16.75 16.50
N MET A 20 -4.35 -17.20 17.70
CA MET A 20 -3.38 -16.53 18.57
C MET A 20 -2.00 -16.37 17.91
N ASP A 21 -1.61 -17.35 17.08
CA ASP A 21 -0.32 -17.33 16.37
C ASP A 21 -0.36 -16.58 15.03
N ARG A 22 -1.43 -15.83 14.72
CA ARG A 22 -1.46 -15.03 13.50
C ARG A 22 -0.38 -13.94 13.63
N PRO A 23 0.66 -13.93 12.78
CA PRO A 23 1.62 -12.85 12.79
C PRO A 23 0.88 -11.54 12.49
N PRO A 24 1.28 -10.45 13.14
CA PRO A 24 0.62 -9.18 12.93
C PRO A 24 0.83 -8.77 11.46
N ALA A 25 -0.14 -8.06 10.86
CA ALA A 25 -0.27 -7.91 9.39
C ALA A 25 0.88 -7.15 8.65
N GLY A 26 1.95 -6.74 9.33
CA GLY A 26 3.02 -5.93 8.77
C GLY A 26 2.65 -4.46 8.54
N ASP A 27 3.59 -3.71 7.96
CA ASP A 27 3.42 -2.31 7.59
C ASP A 27 2.87 -2.18 6.17
N ILE A 28 1.54 -2.15 6.06
CA ILE A 28 0.83 -2.10 4.79
C ILE A 28 1.15 -0.80 4.01
N PRO A 29 1.05 0.41 4.60
CA PRO A 29 1.40 1.64 3.88
C PRO A 29 2.83 1.64 3.32
N ALA A 30 3.82 1.20 4.10
CA ALA A 30 5.21 1.11 3.65
C ALA A 30 5.39 0.04 2.56
N THR A 31 4.71 -1.09 2.67
CA THR A 31 4.77 -2.17 1.68
C THR A 31 4.20 -1.69 0.33
N LEU A 32 3.02 -1.06 0.32
CA LEU A 32 2.45 -0.52 -0.91
C LEU A 32 3.34 0.57 -1.53
N ARG A 33 3.91 1.46 -0.70
CA ARG A 33 4.89 2.47 -1.15
C ARG A 33 6.07 1.82 -1.88
N LEU A 34 6.66 0.78 -1.29
CA LEU A 34 7.80 0.07 -1.85
C LEU A 34 7.44 -0.59 -3.18
N LEU A 35 6.27 -1.25 -3.26
CA LEU A 35 5.80 -1.88 -4.49
C LEU A 35 5.62 -0.87 -5.63
N ILE A 36 5.01 0.28 -5.34
CA ILE A 36 4.82 1.36 -6.32
C ILE A 36 6.15 1.95 -6.75
N ALA A 37 7.05 2.23 -5.80
CA ALA A 37 8.36 2.82 -6.09
C ALA A 37 9.22 1.91 -6.98
N ALA A 38 9.23 0.60 -6.68
CA ALA A 38 10.00 -0.39 -7.43
C ALA A 38 9.37 -0.75 -8.78
N ASN A 39 8.04 -0.63 -8.92
CA ASN A 39 7.30 -1.07 -10.10
C ASN A 39 6.23 -0.04 -10.52
N PRO A 40 6.60 1.18 -10.97
CA PRO A 40 5.64 2.26 -11.27
C PRO A 40 4.68 1.93 -12.43
N THR A 41 5.03 0.98 -13.28
CA THR A 41 4.17 0.52 -14.38
C THR A 41 3.18 -0.57 -13.95
N LEU A 42 3.40 -1.23 -12.81
CA LEU A 42 2.53 -2.26 -12.27
C LEU A 42 1.14 -1.68 -11.96
N HIS A 43 0.11 -2.37 -12.43
CA HIS A 43 -1.24 -2.13 -11.95
C HIS A 43 -1.39 -2.83 -10.60
N LEU A 44 -1.40 -2.03 -9.54
CA LEU A 44 -1.51 -2.50 -8.16
C LEU A 44 -2.92 -2.19 -7.66
N VAL A 45 -3.64 -3.24 -7.27
CA VAL A 45 -4.90 -3.14 -6.53
C VAL A 45 -4.70 -3.77 -5.16
N TYR A 46 -5.02 -3.02 -4.12
CA TYR A 46 -5.04 -3.49 -2.75
C TYR A 46 -6.43 -3.29 -2.18
N GLU A 47 -7.01 -4.34 -1.62
CA GLU A 47 -8.32 -4.32 -0.97
C GLU A 47 -8.19 -4.83 0.46
N HIS A 48 -8.80 -4.12 1.40
CA HIS A 48 -8.83 -4.47 2.81
C HIS A 48 -10.25 -4.44 3.34
N HIS A 49 -10.66 -5.53 3.99
CA HIS A 49 -11.99 -5.65 4.60
C HIS A 49 -11.88 -5.76 6.11
N THR A 50 -12.73 -5.01 6.81
CA THR A 50 -12.95 -5.14 8.24
C THR A 50 -14.45 -5.19 8.53
N PRO A 51 -14.87 -5.51 9.78
CA PRO A 51 -16.26 -5.36 10.17
C PRO A 51 -16.81 -3.92 10.06
N LYS A 52 -15.95 -2.90 10.00
CA LYS A 52 -16.37 -1.49 9.92
C LYS A 52 -16.49 -0.98 8.48
N GLY A 53 -15.90 -1.67 7.49
CA GLY A 53 -15.94 -1.23 6.11
C GLY A 53 -14.89 -1.89 5.22
N THR A 54 -14.80 -1.41 3.99
CA THR A 54 -13.83 -1.85 3.00
C THR A 54 -13.07 -0.65 2.45
N PHE A 55 -11.76 -0.80 2.28
CA PHE A 55 -10.90 0.16 1.61
C PHE A 55 -10.28 -0.49 0.37
N VAL A 56 -10.30 0.25 -0.74
CA VAL A 56 -9.68 -0.16 -2.00
C VAL A 56 -8.71 0.92 -2.46
N PHE A 57 -7.48 0.52 -2.73
CA PHE A 57 -6.47 1.32 -3.42
C PHE A 57 -6.28 0.75 -4.82
N ASP A 58 -6.46 1.57 -5.86
CA ASP A 58 -6.16 1.21 -7.25
C ASP A 58 -5.16 2.22 -7.84
N SER A 59 -3.99 1.74 -8.25
CA SER A 59 -2.93 2.61 -8.79
C SER A 59 -3.32 3.34 -10.08
N ARG A 60 -4.37 2.90 -10.80
CA ARG A 60 -4.90 3.61 -11.96
C ARG A 60 -5.65 4.88 -11.57
N GLN A 61 -6.43 4.84 -10.49
CA GLN A 61 -7.13 6.02 -9.98
C GLN A 61 -6.12 7.08 -9.53
N VAL A 62 -5.01 6.65 -8.94
CA VAL A 62 -3.91 7.57 -8.58
C VAL A 62 -3.30 8.20 -9.84
N LYS A 63 -3.02 7.40 -10.89
CA LYS A 63 -2.49 7.91 -12.17
C LYS A 63 -3.42 8.95 -12.80
N GLU A 64 -4.73 8.71 -12.76
CA GLU A 64 -5.74 9.65 -13.26
C GLU A 64 -5.75 10.96 -12.48
N ALA A 65 -5.48 10.92 -11.17
CA ALA A 65 -5.48 12.10 -10.30
C ALA A 65 -4.20 12.96 -10.39
N ILE A 66 -3.03 12.35 -10.65
CA ILE A 66 -1.73 13.06 -10.63
C ILE A 66 -1.29 13.62 -11.99
N GLY A 67 -2.03 13.33 -13.07
CA GLY A 67 -1.70 13.77 -14.42
C GLY A 67 -0.38 13.16 -14.93
N ASP A 68 0.51 14.00 -15.42
CA ASP A 68 1.77 13.58 -16.05
C ASP A 68 2.89 13.21 -15.05
N LEU A 69 2.66 13.38 -13.74
CA LEU A 69 3.66 12.98 -12.75
C LEU A 69 3.81 11.44 -12.71
N PRO A 70 5.04 10.92 -12.65
CA PRO A 70 5.25 9.49 -12.52
C PRO A 70 4.84 9.01 -11.11
N LEU A 71 4.27 7.79 -11.02
CA LEU A 71 3.82 7.23 -9.74
C LEU A 71 4.93 7.08 -8.67
N ASN A 72 6.17 6.94 -9.10
CA ASN A 72 7.33 6.83 -8.21
C ASN A 72 7.92 8.20 -7.84
N HIS A 73 7.30 9.31 -8.22
CA HIS A 73 7.71 10.63 -7.74
C HIS A 73 7.61 10.68 -6.21
N PRO A 74 8.61 11.22 -5.48
CA PRO A 74 8.63 11.16 -4.00
C PRO A 74 7.37 11.68 -3.32
N GLU A 75 6.80 12.77 -3.85
CA GLU A 75 5.56 13.35 -3.34
C GLU A 75 4.33 12.47 -3.59
N VAL A 76 4.25 11.83 -4.76
CA VAL A 76 3.16 10.89 -5.08
C VAL A 76 3.24 9.67 -4.18
N LEU A 77 4.45 9.14 -3.95
CA LEU A 77 4.67 8.04 -3.01
C LEU A 77 4.25 8.41 -1.59
N ARG A 78 4.58 9.61 -1.13
CA ARG A 78 4.16 10.13 0.17
C ARG A 78 2.63 10.22 0.27
N MET A 79 2.00 10.83 -0.73
CA MET A 79 0.54 10.96 -0.82
C MET A 79 -0.16 9.58 -0.78
N CYS A 80 0.31 8.62 -1.58
CA CYS A 80 -0.22 7.25 -1.59
C CYS A 80 -0.14 6.60 -0.22
N SER A 81 1.01 6.70 0.45
CA SER A 81 1.19 6.13 1.79
C SER A 81 0.27 6.78 2.83
N THR A 82 0.13 8.11 2.81
CA THR A 82 -0.79 8.83 3.69
C THR A 82 -2.24 8.43 3.42
N TYR A 83 -2.65 8.38 2.16
CA TYR A 83 -3.99 7.99 1.76
C TYR A 83 -4.36 6.57 2.23
N VAL A 84 -3.45 5.62 2.06
CA VAL A 84 -3.63 4.24 2.57
C VAL A 84 -3.74 4.24 4.09
N TYR A 85 -2.82 4.91 4.79
CA TYR A 85 -2.80 4.99 6.25
C TYR A 85 -4.12 5.54 6.82
N GLU A 86 -4.60 6.65 6.28
CA GLU A 86 -5.84 7.30 6.72
C GLU A 86 -7.06 6.40 6.52
N ASN A 87 -7.19 5.77 5.35
CA ASN A 87 -8.35 4.93 5.06
C ASN A 87 -8.33 3.60 5.83
N LEU A 88 -7.15 3.01 6.06
CA LEU A 88 -7.03 1.85 6.94
C LEU A 88 -7.45 2.18 8.37
N ASN A 89 -7.10 3.37 8.88
CA ASN A 89 -7.56 3.83 10.19
C ASN A 89 -9.07 4.03 10.24
N LEU A 90 -9.68 4.59 9.18
CA LEU A 90 -11.14 4.79 9.11
C LEU A 90 -11.91 3.48 9.21
N ILE A 91 -11.42 2.41 8.57
CA ILE A 91 -12.04 1.10 8.66
C ILE A 91 -11.54 0.28 9.86
N GLY A 92 -10.70 0.84 10.73
CA GLY A 92 -10.17 0.14 11.91
C GLY A 92 -9.38 -1.12 11.57
N ALA A 93 -8.59 -1.07 10.49
CA ALA A 93 -7.71 -2.15 10.08
C ALA A 93 -6.61 -2.39 11.12
N GLU A 94 -6.24 -3.65 11.32
CA GLU A 94 -5.09 -4.02 12.15
C GLU A 94 -3.84 -4.16 11.27
N TYR A 95 -2.87 -3.28 11.47
CA TYR A 95 -1.58 -3.29 10.78
C TYR A 95 -0.50 -2.68 11.69
N GLN A 96 0.78 -2.92 11.39
CA GLN A 96 1.88 -2.27 12.10
C GLN A 96 2.25 -0.99 11.36
N THR A 97 2.76 -0.01 12.07
CA THR A 97 3.47 1.10 11.44
C THR A 97 4.80 1.26 12.15
N LYS A 98 5.87 1.42 11.39
CA LYS A 98 7.06 2.07 11.91
C LYS A 98 6.84 3.57 11.76
N ASN A 99 7.19 4.36 12.77
CA ASN A 99 6.88 5.79 12.90
C ASN A 99 7.61 6.68 11.85
N ASP A 100 8.03 6.10 10.73
CA ASP A 100 8.93 6.66 9.72
C ASP A 100 8.23 7.75 8.87
N PHE A 101 6.91 7.91 8.99
CA PHE A 101 6.18 9.03 8.38
C PHE A 101 6.67 10.40 8.87
N LYS A 102 7.23 10.48 10.09
CA LYS A 102 7.81 11.72 10.63
C LYS A 102 9.24 12.02 10.13
N LEU A 103 9.88 11.13 9.38
CA LEU A 103 11.24 11.35 8.88
C LEU A 103 11.27 12.11 7.53
N ALA A 104 10.17 12.09 6.77
CA ALA A 104 10.11 12.77 5.47
C ALA A 104 9.97 14.30 5.55
N GLU A 105 9.63 14.88 6.72
CA GLU A 105 9.67 16.34 6.91
C GLU A 105 11.10 16.87 7.14
N ASN A 106 12.05 16.02 7.53
CA ASN A 106 13.42 16.45 7.84
C ASN A 106 14.41 16.25 6.68
N ASP A 107 14.13 15.38 5.71
CA ASP A 107 15.07 15.08 4.61
C ASP A 107 15.00 16.09 3.43
N LEU A 108 14.00 16.98 3.41
CA LEU A 108 13.89 18.05 2.41
C LEU A 108 14.54 19.38 2.84
N ASN A 109 14.95 19.51 4.10
CA ASN A 109 15.61 20.70 4.64
C ASN A 109 17.15 20.66 4.55
N HIS A 110 17.72 19.68 3.82
CA HIS A 110 19.17 19.50 3.73
C HIS A 110 19.75 19.38 2.31
N LEU A 111 19.05 19.93 1.30
CA LEU A 111 19.64 20.24 -0.01
C LEU A 111 19.67 21.76 -0.25
#